data_AF-A0AAJ2G5G5-F1
#
_entry.id   AF-A0AAJ2G5G5-F1
#
_cell.length_a   1.000
_cell.length_b   1.000
_cell.length_c   1.000
_cell.angle_alpha   90.00
_cell.angle_beta   90.00
_cell.angle_gamma   90.00
#
_symmetry.space_group_name_H-M   'P 1'
#
loop_
_entity.id
_entity.type
_entity.pdbx_description
1 polymer ?
#
loop_
_entity_poly.entity_id
_entity_poly.type
_entity_poly.pdbx_seq_one_letter_code
_entity_poly.pdbx_strand_id
1 'polypeptide(L)'
;MLKRYFTSALALLASLTGSAQTIYFHQDFSQTTGLINPQPDTGQFSHVILTAPALSYHKFHKGNMELTRSRLDSATGGIIRAMRATPFNPNPETLLVRITFSAEGIQAPALNAMYFYVGEDFNPVNNSFPGNGLMFAKCSVNFLEDGFNIKDLETRQVSRTYAEKKLVTLTWVLNNSKESLAYRLNATSAEETTAPGTYDLWVDDEPVARAAKAYPGTSVYSKTKLSNFEMRYRNGVGKIRIDEISIDDGRRAPVADNAIVAPNPAKRDRISLSGKGVNASSVRLIDLNGRVLPSKTVPEAPGKLSLKPLSPLAPGIYILQFQNQDGQKQAVKIMIE
;
A
#
# COMPACT_ATOMS: atom_id res chain seq x y z
N MET A 1 42.81 -2.15 -37.98
CA MET A 1 43.33 -1.79 -36.64
C MET A 1 42.69 -0.46 -36.24
N LEU A 2 42.24 -0.15 -35.03
CA LEU A 2 41.87 -0.87 -33.82
C LEU A 2 41.17 0.21 -32.97
N LYS A 3 39.96 -0.09 -32.47
CA LYS A 3 39.21 0.49 -31.34
C LYS A 3 39.78 1.73 -30.61
N ARG A 4 38.91 2.71 -30.32
CA ARG A 4 38.65 3.20 -28.94
C ARG A 4 37.34 3.99 -28.84
N TYR A 5 36.36 3.33 -28.22
CA TYR A 5 35.14 3.88 -27.64
C TYR A 5 35.45 4.48 -26.26
N PHE A 6 34.74 5.51 -25.80
CA PHE A 6 34.32 5.74 -24.39
C PHE A 6 33.41 6.99 -24.35
N THR A 7 32.08 6.87 -24.30
CA THR A 7 31.21 6.84 -23.10
C THR A 7 30.59 8.21 -22.79
N SER A 8 29.34 8.40 -23.20
CA SER A 8 28.37 9.27 -22.54
C SER A 8 26.97 8.75 -22.85
N ALA A 9 26.61 7.65 -22.19
CA ALA A 9 25.24 7.17 -22.11
C ALA A 9 24.52 8.03 -21.06
N LEU A 10 23.86 9.10 -21.50
CA LEU A 10 22.97 9.87 -20.64
C LEU A 10 21.66 9.10 -20.53
N ALA A 11 21.44 8.51 -19.36
CA ALA A 11 20.27 7.73 -19.01
C ALA A 11 18.99 8.57 -19.09
N LEU A 12 18.15 8.30 -20.09
CA LEU A 12 16.74 8.70 -20.07
C LEU A 12 15.94 7.53 -19.47
N LEU A 13 15.98 7.44 -18.14
CA LEU A 13 15.14 6.50 -17.38
C LEU A 13 13.67 6.92 -17.51
N ALA A 14 12.88 5.99 -18.05
CA ALA A 14 11.46 6.13 -18.31
C ALA A 14 10.66 6.35 -17.02
N SER A 15 9.92 7.45 -16.95
CA SER A 15 8.87 7.65 -15.96
C SER A 15 7.59 6.93 -16.41
N LEU A 16 7.43 5.69 -15.97
CA LEU A 16 6.14 4.98 -15.99
C LEU A 16 5.25 5.60 -14.89
N THR A 17 4.51 6.66 -15.20
CA THR A 17 3.49 7.18 -14.28
C THR A 17 2.20 6.36 -14.48
N GLY A 18 2.19 5.13 -13.97
CA GLY A 18 0.92 4.54 -13.54
C GLY A 18 0.40 5.41 -12.39
N SER A 19 -0.90 5.70 -12.35
CA SER A 19 -1.52 6.33 -11.17
C SER A 19 -1.20 5.48 -9.95
N ALA A 20 -0.16 5.85 -9.22
CA ALA A 20 0.23 5.16 -8.01
C ALA A 20 -0.80 5.53 -6.94
N GLN A 21 -1.44 4.52 -6.36
CA GLN A 21 -2.12 4.68 -5.08
C GLN A 21 -1.10 5.29 -4.09
N THR A 22 -1.50 6.30 -3.33
CA THR A 22 -0.57 6.90 -2.35
C THR A 22 -0.20 5.82 -1.33
N ILE A 23 1.09 5.49 -1.26
CA ILE A 23 1.64 4.55 -0.29
C ILE A 23 2.11 5.35 0.91
N TYR A 24 1.52 5.12 2.08
CA TYR A 24 1.88 5.79 3.32
C TYR A 24 2.95 5.01 4.09
N PHE A 25 2.92 3.69 3.99
CA PHE A 25 3.91 2.80 4.58
C PHE A 25 3.97 1.48 3.82
N HIS A 26 5.18 1.04 3.46
CA HIS A 26 5.40 -0.28 2.86
C HIS A 26 6.69 -0.90 3.37
N GLN A 27 6.59 -2.13 3.88
CA GLN A 27 7.73 -2.92 4.29
C GLN A 27 7.59 -4.36 3.86
N ASP A 28 8.45 -4.76 2.94
CA ASP A 28 8.67 -6.14 2.48
C ASP A 28 9.92 -6.77 3.12
N PHE A 29 10.63 -6.01 3.95
CA PHE A 29 11.88 -6.40 4.62
C PHE A 29 12.95 -6.94 3.64
N SER A 30 12.96 -6.47 2.40
CA SER A 30 14.00 -6.81 1.41
C SER A 30 15.41 -6.38 1.86
N GLN A 31 15.48 -5.42 2.79
CA GLN A 31 16.66 -4.97 3.52
C GLN A 31 16.56 -5.27 5.02
N THR A 32 17.69 -5.30 5.73
CA THR A 32 17.73 -5.61 7.18
C THR A 32 18.16 -4.41 8.05
N THR A 33 18.49 -3.28 7.44
CA THR A 33 19.02 -2.08 8.11
C THR A 33 18.31 -0.84 7.62
N GLY A 34 18.34 0.24 8.40
CA GLY A 34 17.71 1.50 8.00
C GLY A 34 16.17 1.44 7.98
N LEU A 35 15.58 0.52 8.75
CA LEU A 35 14.13 0.30 8.81
C LEU A 35 13.44 1.09 9.93
N ILE A 36 14.21 1.86 10.72
CA ILE A 36 13.71 2.65 11.84
C ILE A 36 14.33 4.06 11.75
N ASN A 37 13.48 5.08 11.74
CA ASN A 37 13.89 6.48 11.69
C ASN A 37 12.78 7.38 12.28
N PRO A 38 13.03 8.21 13.32
CA PRO A 38 12.00 9.09 13.90
C PRO A 38 11.33 10.04 12.90
N GLN A 39 11.97 10.33 11.76
CA GLN A 39 11.39 11.01 10.60
C GLN A 39 11.35 10.03 9.41
N PRO A 40 10.44 9.04 9.44
CA PRO A 40 10.49 7.91 8.52
C PRO A 40 10.03 8.31 7.11
N ASP A 41 10.71 7.78 6.08
CA ASP A 41 10.15 7.71 4.73
C ASP A 41 9.07 6.63 4.63
N THR A 42 8.54 6.29 3.46
CA THR A 42 7.48 5.26 3.33
C THR A 42 7.95 3.84 3.68
N GLY A 43 9.26 3.58 3.79
CA GLY A 43 9.84 2.27 4.11
C GLY A 43 10.25 2.09 5.57
N GLN A 44 9.96 3.03 6.46
CA GLN A 44 10.55 3.02 7.80
C GLN A 44 9.50 2.99 8.90
N PHE A 45 9.71 2.24 9.97
CA PHE A 45 9.02 2.54 11.23
C PHE A 45 9.59 3.84 11.79
N SER A 46 8.77 4.62 12.50
CA SER A 46 9.36 5.72 13.29
C SER A 46 10.05 5.20 14.53
N HIS A 47 9.48 4.16 15.17
CA HIS A 47 9.99 3.61 16.42
C HIS A 47 9.76 2.10 16.48
N VAL A 48 10.73 1.39 17.07
CA VAL A 48 10.53 0.06 17.63
C VAL A 48 11.01 0.06 19.08
N ILE A 49 10.09 -0.14 20.02
CA ILE A 49 10.31 0.05 21.46
C ILE A 49 10.19 -1.30 22.18
N LEU A 50 11.11 -1.55 23.11
CA LEU A 50 11.12 -2.70 24.00
C LEU A 50 11.06 -2.21 25.45
N THR A 51 10.05 -2.62 26.23
CA THR A 51 9.97 -2.19 27.64
C THR A 51 10.85 -3.01 28.58
N ALA A 52 11.19 -4.25 28.21
CA ALA A 52 12.15 -5.08 28.91
C ALA A 52 12.92 -5.97 27.91
N PRO A 53 14.08 -5.51 27.39
CA PRO A 53 14.85 -6.23 26.36
C PRO A 53 15.30 -7.65 26.75
N ALA A 54 15.36 -7.96 28.05
CA ALA A 54 15.67 -9.31 28.53
C ALA A 54 14.52 -10.31 28.31
N LEU A 55 13.28 -9.81 28.16
CA LEU A 55 12.06 -10.62 28.03
C LEU A 55 11.46 -10.57 26.63
N SER A 56 11.90 -9.62 25.80
CA SER A 56 11.42 -9.46 24.44
C SER A 56 12.48 -8.84 23.54
N TYR A 57 12.42 -9.20 22.27
CA TYR A 57 13.30 -8.64 21.25
C TYR A 57 12.60 -8.62 19.90
N HIS A 58 13.15 -7.81 18.98
CA HIS A 58 12.79 -7.84 17.57
C HIS A 58 14.05 -8.11 16.74
N LYS A 59 13.88 -8.70 15.55
CA LYS A 59 14.95 -8.88 14.57
C LYS A 59 14.41 -8.62 13.18
N PHE A 60 15.22 -7.95 12.36
CA PHE A 60 14.95 -7.81 10.93
C PHE A 60 15.77 -8.85 10.18
N HIS A 61 15.07 -9.72 9.45
CA HIS A 61 15.63 -10.70 8.55
C HIS A 61 15.34 -10.27 7.13
N LYS A 62 16.10 -10.82 6.16
CA LYS A 62 15.74 -10.65 4.76
C LYS A 62 14.38 -11.30 4.51
N GLY A 63 13.37 -10.50 4.19
CA GLY A 63 12.00 -10.88 3.90
C GLY A 63 11.07 -11.02 5.11
N ASN A 64 11.46 -10.66 6.34
CA ASN A 64 10.53 -10.57 7.47
C ASN A 64 11.07 -9.78 8.67
N MET A 65 10.16 -9.29 9.50
CA MET A 65 10.40 -8.86 10.88
C MET A 65 9.93 -9.94 11.85
N GLU A 66 10.79 -10.30 12.79
CA GLU A 66 10.47 -11.20 13.91
C GLU A 66 10.23 -10.38 15.18
N LEU A 67 9.13 -10.66 15.88
CA LEU A 67 8.81 -10.15 17.21
C LEU A 67 8.72 -11.32 18.19
N THR A 68 9.61 -11.38 19.19
CA THR A 68 9.64 -12.50 20.14
C THR A 68 9.45 -12.01 21.58
N ARG A 69 8.50 -12.62 22.30
CA ARG A 69 8.33 -12.48 23.76
C ARG A 69 8.55 -13.83 24.41
N SER A 70 9.50 -13.91 25.34
CA SER A 70 9.94 -15.18 25.92
C SER A 70 9.30 -15.51 27.28
N ARG A 71 8.69 -14.53 27.95
CA ARG A 71 8.03 -14.73 29.26
C ARG A 71 6.85 -13.79 29.46
N LEU A 72 5.90 -14.23 30.28
CA LEU A 72 4.94 -13.36 30.93
C LEU A 72 5.64 -12.65 32.09
N ASP A 73 5.57 -11.33 32.12
CA ASP A 73 5.91 -10.52 33.27
C ASP A 73 4.75 -9.54 33.50
N SER A 74 4.75 -8.89 34.67
CA SER A 74 3.85 -7.86 35.15
C SER A 74 3.32 -6.91 34.06
N ALA A 75 2.25 -6.17 34.36
CA ALA A 75 1.42 -5.43 33.39
C ALA A 75 2.13 -4.53 32.33
N THR A 76 3.43 -4.26 32.48
CA THR A 76 4.27 -3.44 31.58
C THR A 76 5.53 -4.15 31.06
N GLY A 77 5.83 -5.38 31.47
CA GLY A 77 7.07 -6.10 31.14
C GLY A 77 7.09 -6.74 29.74
N GLY A 78 8.21 -6.57 29.03
CA GLY A 78 8.50 -7.26 27.77
C GLY A 78 7.59 -6.86 26.59
N ILE A 79 6.96 -5.68 26.62
CA ILE A 79 6.12 -5.18 25.53
C ILE A 79 7.02 -4.82 24.35
N ILE A 80 6.59 -5.22 23.14
CA ILE A 80 7.19 -4.74 21.89
C ILE A 80 6.18 -3.80 21.21
N ARG A 81 6.63 -2.63 20.78
CA ARG A 81 5.82 -1.70 19.97
C ARG A 81 6.57 -1.38 18.69
N ALA A 82 5.94 -1.53 17.54
CA ALA A 82 6.46 -1.06 16.25
C ALA A 82 5.47 -0.05 15.68
N MET A 83 5.95 1.15 15.36
CA MET A 83 5.07 2.31 15.20
C MET A 83 5.42 3.15 13.98
N ARG A 84 4.37 3.69 13.36
CA ARG A 84 4.36 4.91 12.56
C ARG A 84 3.73 6.03 13.38
N ALA A 85 4.49 6.51 14.37
CA ALA A 85 4.11 7.62 15.26
C ALA A 85 4.24 9.01 14.60
N THR A 86 5.01 9.11 13.52
CA THR A 86 5.09 10.34 12.71
C THR A 86 3.89 10.33 11.75
N PRO A 87 3.03 11.36 11.78
CA PRO A 87 1.83 11.41 10.95
C PRO A 87 2.12 11.17 9.46
N PHE A 88 1.27 10.39 8.81
CA PHE A 88 1.30 10.24 7.35
C PHE A 88 1.11 11.59 6.66
N ASN A 89 1.80 11.81 5.54
CA ASN A 89 1.69 13.04 4.77
C ASN A 89 1.52 12.72 3.27
N PRO A 90 0.42 13.18 2.63
CA PRO A 90 -0.73 13.87 3.22
C PRO A 90 -1.47 13.04 4.27
N ASN A 91 -2.29 13.67 5.11
CA ASN A 91 -3.13 12.94 6.06
C ASN A 91 -4.25 12.20 5.31
N PRO A 92 -4.36 10.86 5.44
CA PRO A 92 -5.40 10.10 4.76
C PRO A 92 -6.77 10.26 5.44
N GLU A 93 -7.82 10.30 4.62
CA GLU A 93 -9.20 10.08 5.08
C GLU A 93 -9.64 8.62 4.96
N THR A 94 -8.92 7.85 4.15
CA THR A 94 -9.20 6.44 3.88
C THR A 94 -7.90 5.66 3.86
N LEU A 95 -7.91 4.46 4.44
CA LEU A 95 -6.76 3.56 4.42
C LEU A 95 -7.17 2.15 4.01
N LEU A 96 -6.25 1.49 3.32
CA LEU A 96 -6.24 0.06 3.08
C LEU A 96 -4.95 -0.50 3.67
N VAL A 97 -5.05 -1.12 4.84
CA VAL A 97 -3.92 -1.72 5.54
C VAL A 97 -3.89 -3.21 5.25
N ARG A 98 -2.74 -3.72 4.80
CA ARG A 98 -2.50 -5.15 4.63
C ARG A 98 -1.30 -5.57 5.45
N ILE A 99 -1.42 -6.68 6.17
CA ILE A 99 -0.35 -7.25 6.98
C ILE A 99 -0.32 -8.75 6.74
N THR A 100 0.77 -9.24 6.18
CA THR A 100 1.00 -10.67 5.98
C THR A 100 1.90 -11.18 7.10
N PHE A 101 1.39 -12.08 7.92
CA PHE A 101 2.08 -12.55 9.12
C PHE A 101 1.70 -13.97 9.51
N SER A 102 2.46 -14.55 10.44
CA SER A 102 2.17 -15.81 11.13
C SER A 102 2.45 -15.67 12.62
N ALA A 103 1.75 -16.46 13.44
CA ALA A 103 2.14 -16.72 14.82
C ALA A 103 2.94 -18.02 14.90
N GLU A 104 4.04 -18.02 15.63
CA GLU A 104 4.99 -19.13 15.74
C GLU A 104 5.41 -19.35 17.19
N GLY A 105 5.76 -20.59 17.55
CA GLY A 105 6.24 -20.97 18.87
C GLY A 105 5.33 -20.47 19.99
N ILE A 106 4.01 -20.62 19.84
CA ILE A 106 3.04 -20.18 20.85
C ILE A 106 3.26 -21.01 22.11
N GLN A 107 3.64 -20.37 23.21
CA GLN A 107 3.98 -21.08 24.45
C GLN A 107 2.78 -21.22 25.39
N ALA A 108 1.80 -20.33 25.29
CA ALA A 108 0.59 -20.36 26.09
C ALA A 108 -0.56 -19.61 25.37
N PRO A 109 -1.82 -20.04 25.56
CA PRO A 109 -2.98 -19.29 25.11
C PRO A 109 -3.01 -17.89 25.73
N ALA A 110 -3.34 -16.90 24.92
CA ALA A 110 -3.41 -15.51 25.36
C ALA A 110 -4.39 -14.71 24.50
N LEU A 111 -5.43 -14.17 25.14
CA LEU A 111 -6.34 -13.25 24.47
C LEU A 111 -5.66 -11.90 24.22
N ASN A 112 -5.84 -11.39 23.01
CA ASN A 112 -5.24 -10.17 22.52
C ASN A 112 -3.71 -10.18 22.72
N ALA A 113 -3.06 -11.27 22.31
CA ALA A 113 -1.63 -11.46 22.36
C ALA A 113 -0.89 -10.24 21.78
N MET A 114 -1.30 -9.83 20.57
CA MET A 114 -0.81 -8.67 19.84
C MET A 114 -1.99 -7.79 19.41
N TYR A 115 -1.79 -6.48 19.43
CA TYR A 115 -2.78 -5.49 19.01
C TYR A 115 -2.29 -4.73 17.77
N PHE A 116 -3.24 -4.33 16.94
CA PHE A 116 -3.05 -3.37 15.85
C PHE A 116 -3.94 -2.16 16.10
N TYR A 117 -3.36 -0.97 15.97
CA TYR A 117 -4.04 0.30 16.15
C TYR A 117 -3.83 1.19 14.92
N VAL A 118 -4.91 1.84 14.49
CA VAL A 118 -4.86 2.98 13.57
C VAL A 118 -5.52 4.16 14.27
N GLY A 119 -4.89 5.33 14.21
CA GLY A 119 -5.29 6.47 15.02
C GLY A 119 -4.49 7.73 14.72
N GLU A 120 -4.45 8.63 15.70
CA GLU A 120 -3.67 9.87 15.71
C GLU A 120 -2.90 10.02 17.02
N ASP A 121 -1.83 10.82 17.00
CA ASP A 121 -1.03 11.23 18.16
C ASP A 121 -0.52 10.07 19.03
N PHE A 122 -0.14 8.96 18.39
CA PHE A 122 0.44 7.82 19.10
C PHE A 122 1.80 8.17 19.70
N ASN A 123 1.84 8.28 21.03
CA ASN A 123 3.03 8.69 21.76
C ASN A 123 4.05 7.52 21.89
N PRO A 124 5.26 7.64 21.33
CA PRO A 124 6.29 6.61 21.45
C PRO A 124 6.88 6.49 22.86
N VAL A 125 6.82 7.53 23.70
CA VAL A 125 7.35 7.48 25.07
C VAL A 125 6.36 6.92 26.10
N ASN A 126 5.07 6.82 25.76
CA ASN A 126 4.04 6.29 26.66
C ASN A 126 3.73 4.82 26.38
N ASN A 127 4.07 3.93 27.32
CA ASN A 127 3.82 2.49 27.20
C ASN A 127 2.38 2.06 27.57
N SER A 128 1.55 2.99 28.03
CA SER A 128 0.12 2.74 28.26
C SER A 128 -0.61 2.52 26.94
N PHE A 129 -1.79 1.89 26.97
CA PHE A 129 -2.64 1.80 25.79
C PHE A 129 -2.98 3.19 25.25
N PRO A 130 -3.02 3.39 23.92
CA PRO A 130 -3.57 4.62 23.37
C PRO A 130 -4.99 4.81 23.92
N GLY A 131 -5.32 6.04 24.31
CA GLY A 131 -6.68 6.34 24.75
C GLY A 131 -7.67 6.06 23.61
N ASN A 132 -8.87 5.57 23.93
CA ASN A 132 -9.88 5.27 22.89
C ASN A 132 -10.17 6.49 22.01
N GLY A 133 -10.12 7.71 22.58
CA GLY A 133 -10.29 8.95 21.85
C GLY A 133 -9.21 9.26 20.81
N LEU A 134 -8.10 8.52 20.76
CA LEU A 134 -7.04 8.65 19.75
C LEU A 134 -7.12 7.61 18.63
N MET A 135 -7.91 6.56 18.82
CA MET A 135 -7.98 5.43 17.88
C MET A 135 -9.15 5.62 16.91
N PHE A 136 -8.93 5.33 15.63
CA PHE A 136 -10.01 5.09 14.68
C PHE A 136 -10.51 3.65 14.79
N ALA A 137 -9.59 2.70 14.87
CA ALA A 137 -9.94 1.29 14.87
C ALA A 137 -8.86 0.47 15.59
N LYS A 138 -9.25 -0.69 16.11
CA LYS A 138 -8.33 -1.64 16.74
C LYS A 138 -8.77 -3.09 16.55
N CYS A 139 -7.82 -3.97 16.25
CA CYS A 139 -8.01 -5.40 16.23
C CYS A 139 -6.84 -6.09 16.96
N SER A 140 -6.92 -7.40 17.13
CA SER A 140 -5.90 -8.16 17.85
C SER A 140 -5.74 -9.58 17.36
N VAL A 141 -4.60 -10.19 17.64
CA VAL A 141 -4.35 -11.62 17.48
C VAL A 141 -4.57 -12.30 18.83
N ASN A 142 -5.33 -13.39 18.88
CA ASN A 142 -5.34 -14.29 20.04
C ASN A 142 -4.40 -15.45 19.78
N PHE A 143 -3.66 -15.86 20.81
CA PHE A 143 -2.97 -17.14 20.84
C PHE A 143 -3.88 -18.19 21.47
N LEU A 144 -3.98 -19.34 20.82
CA LEU A 144 -4.75 -20.51 21.23
C LEU A 144 -3.80 -21.70 21.43
N GLU A 145 -4.31 -22.82 21.93
CA GLU A 145 -3.51 -24.03 22.13
C GLU A 145 -3.03 -24.64 20.81
N ASP A 146 -3.85 -24.53 19.75
CA ASP A 146 -3.65 -25.15 18.45
C ASP A 146 -3.34 -24.15 17.32
N GLY A 147 -3.19 -22.87 17.66
CA GLY A 147 -2.96 -21.84 16.65
C GLY A 147 -3.32 -20.43 17.09
N PHE A 148 -3.86 -19.64 16.18
CA PHE A 148 -4.21 -18.25 16.42
C PHE A 148 -5.45 -17.83 15.63
N ASN A 149 -6.11 -16.76 16.08
CA ASN A 149 -7.18 -16.11 15.31
C ASN A 149 -7.09 -14.59 15.45
N ILE A 150 -7.79 -13.88 14.57
CA ILE A 150 -7.87 -12.42 14.57
C ILE A 150 -9.22 -12.03 15.18
N LYS A 151 -9.19 -11.10 16.12
CA LYS A 151 -10.37 -10.57 16.81
C LYS A 151 -10.56 -9.10 16.48
N ASP A 152 -11.74 -8.77 15.98
CA ASP A 152 -12.22 -7.40 16.01
C ASP A 152 -12.60 -7.01 17.43
N LEU A 153 -12.08 -5.89 17.92
CA LEU A 153 -12.30 -5.51 19.32
C LEU A 153 -13.59 -4.73 19.54
N GLU A 154 -14.16 -4.12 18.50
CA GLU A 154 -15.43 -3.37 18.55
C GLU A 154 -16.62 -4.33 18.54
N THR A 155 -16.73 -5.15 17.50
CA THR A 155 -17.83 -6.11 17.31
C THR A 155 -17.65 -7.39 18.12
N ARG A 156 -16.44 -7.62 18.65
CA ARG A 156 -16.01 -8.86 19.35
C ARG A 156 -15.99 -10.10 18.47
N GLN A 157 -16.21 -9.96 17.16
CA GLN A 157 -16.13 -11.07 16.23
C GLN A 157 -14.69 -11.58 16.11
N VAL A 158 -14.57 -12.88 15.87
CA VAL A 158 -13.30 -13.57 15.70
C VAL A 158 -13.30 -14.28 14.35
N SER A 159 -12.15 -14.30 13.68
CA SER A 159 -11.93 -15.15 12.52
C SER A 159 -11.97 -16.62 12.92
N ARG A 160 -11.95 -17.52 11.93
CA ARG A 160 -11.57 -18.91 12.16
C ARG A 160 -10.18 -19.02 12.80
N THR A 161 -9.91 -20.18 13.39
CA THR A 161 -8.57 -20.54 13.89
C THR A 161 -7.67 -20.95 12.73
N TYR A 162 -6.45 -20.42 12.75
CA TYR A 162 -5.36 -20.75 11.85
C TYR A 162 -4.30 -21.52 12.62
N ALA A 163 -3.77 -22.59 12.03
CA ALA A 163 -2.68 -23.34 12.62
C ALA A 163 -1.43 -22.47 12.82
N GLU A 164 -0.60 -22.82 13.81
CA GLU A 164 0.71 -22.17 13.99
C GLU A 164 1.53 -22.19 12.68
N LYS A 165 2.30 -21.13 12.42
CA LYS A 165 3.11 -20.91 11.20
C LYS A 165 2.32 -20.77 9.90
N LYS A 166 0.99 -20.90 9.93
CA LYS A 166 0.17 -20.55 8.77
C LYS A 166 0.31 -19.05 8.51
N LEU A 167 0.84 -18.70 7.34
CA LEU A 167 0.85 -17.34 6.85
C LEU A 167 -0.56 -16.92 6.46
N VAL A 168 -1.00 -15.76 6.95
CA VAL A 168 -2.31 -15.16 6.64
C VAL A 168 -2.13 -13.69 6.30
N THR A 169 -3.07 -13.11 5.57
CA THR A 169 -3.09 -11.67 5.27
C THR A 169 -4.27 -11.00 5.95
N LEU A 170 -4.01 -10.16 6.96
CA LEU A 170 -5.01 -9.26 7.52
C LEU A 170 -5.21 -8.10 6.54
N THR A 171 -6.44 -7.88 6.08
CA THR A 171 -6.81 -6.71 5.29
C THR A 171 -7.80 -5.86 6.07
N TRP A 172 -7.48 -4.58 6.27
CA TRP A 172 -8.28 -3.64 7.04
C TRP A 172 -8.58 -2.41 6.22
N VAL A 173 -9.87 -2.19 5.93
CA VAL A 173 -10.35 -1.08 5.12
C VAL A 173 -10.97 -0.06 6.04
N LEU A 174 -10.39 1.13 6.13
CA LEU A 174 -10.77 2.16 7.10
C LEU A 174 -11.30 3.38 6.36
N ASN A 175 -12.55 3.77 6.64
CA ASN A 175 -13.18 4.93 6.00
C ASN A 175 -13.52 6.01 7.02
N ASN A 176 -12.59 6.94 7.22
CA ASN A 176 -12.78 8.13 8.01
C ASN A 176 -13.19 9.33 7.13
N SER A 177 -13.74 9.10 5.94
CA SER A 177 -14.19 10.17 5.05
C SER A 177 -15.69 10.40 5.15
N LYS A 178 -16.19 11.42 4.44
CA LYS A 178 -17.63 11.72 4.34
C LYS A 178 -18.35 10.87 3.29
N GLU A 179 -17.61 10.19 2.43
CA GLU A 179 -18.12 9.43 1.30
C GLU A 179 -17.93 7.94 1.53
N SER A 180 -18.75 7.11 0.90
CA SER A 180 -18.52 5.67 0.89
C SER A 180 -17.23 5.33 0.16
N LEU A 181 -16.51 4.34 0.67
CA LEU A 181 -15.26 3.88 0.09
C LEU A 181 -15.49 2.57 -0.66
N ALA A 182 -15.39 2.59 -1.99
CA ALA A 182 -15.38 1.39 -2.80
C ALA A 182 -13.98 0.77 -2.84
N TYR A 183 -13.88 -0.56 -2.68
CA TYR A 183 -12.60 -1.26 -2.67
C TYR A 183 -12.72 -2.69 -3.20
N ARG A 184 -11.57 -3.31 -3.50
CA ARG A 184 -11.46 -4.75 -3.78
C ARG A 184 -10.33 -5.32 -2.94
N LEU A 185 -10.51 -6.52 -2.41
CA LEU A 185 -9.48 -7.22 -1.64
C LEU A 185 -8.29 -7.58 -2.52
N ASN A 186 -8.57 -8.06 -3.74
CA ASN A 186 -7.58 -8.42 -4.74
C ASN A 186 -8.08 -8.06 -6.16
N ALA A 187 -7.27 -8.34 -7.19
CA ALA A 187 -7.60 -7.96 -8.57
C ALA A 187 -8.86 -8.67 -9.10
N THR A 188 -9.14 -9.86 -8.58
CA THR A 188 -10.24 -10.74 -9.02
C THR A 188 -11.48 -10.66 -8.13
N SER A 189 -11.39 -10.07 -6.95
CA SER A 189 -12.51 -10.03 -6.01
C SER A 189 -13.62 -9.09 -6.52
N ALA A 190 -14.85 -9.35 -6.06
CA ALA A 190 -15.93 -8.40 -6.20
C ALA A 190 -15.56 -7.06 -5.55
N GLU A 191 -16.22 -6.00 -6.02
CA GLU A 191 -16.14 -4.70 -5.38
C GLU A 191 -17.03 -4.67 -4.14
N GLU A 192 -16.45 -4.20 -3.05
CA GLU A 192 -17.09 -4.03 -1.75
C GLU A 192 -17.17 -2.54 -1.43
N THR A 193 -17.95 -2.17 -0.42
CA THR A 193 -18.11 -0.77 -0.01
C THR A 193 -18.14 -0.62 1.50
N THR A 194 -17.29 0.26 2.03
CA THR A 194 -17.24 0.63 3.45
C THR A 194 -17.91 1.99 3.65
N ALA A 195 -18.86 2.10 4.56
CA ALA A 195 -19.58 3.34 4.84
C ALA A 195 -18.71 4.39 5.56
N PRO A 196 -19.04 5.69 5.47
CA PRO A 196 -18.41 6.75 6.28
C PRO A 196 -18.34 6.42 7.77
N GLY A 197 -17.19 6.67 8.41
CA GLY A 197 -16.99 6.45 9.85
C GLY A 197 -16.99 4.98 10.27
N THR A 198 -16.78 4.06 9.33
CA THR A 198 -16.74 2.62 9.58
C THR A 198 -15.48 1.98 9.02
N TYR A 199 -15.26 0.72 9.36
CA TYR A 199 -14.21 -0.11 8.78
C TYR A 199 -14.69 -1.54 8.54
N ASP A 200 -14.00 -2.22 7.63
CA ASP A 200 -14.14 -3.64 7.38
C ASP A 200 -12.82 -4.35 7.68
N LEU A 201 -12.89 -5.49 8.37
CA LEU A 201 -11.75 -6.31 8.73
C LEU A 201 -11.89 -7.69 8.10
N TRP A 202 -10.84 -8.12 7.41
CA TRP A 202 -10.76 -9.38 6.68
C TRP A 202 -9.48 -10.12 7.05
N VAL A 203 -9.52 -11.44 6.95
CA VAL A 203 -8.33 -12.29 6.98
C VAL A 203 -8.38 -13.19 5.76
N ASP A 204 -7.32 -13.12 4.95
CA ASP A 204 -7.28 -13.59 3.58
C ASP A 204 -8.45 -12.97 2.79
N ASP A 205 -9.45 -13.77 2.40
CA ASP A 205 -10.66 -13.31 1.71
C ASP A 205 -11.94 -13.49 2.56
N GLU A 206 -11.79 -13.82 3.85
CA GLU A 206 -12.92 -14.06 4.77
C GLU A 206 -13.17 -12.84 5.68
N PRO A 207 -14.42 -12.33 5.77
CA PRO A 207 -14.72 -11.19 6.61
C PRO A 207 -14.72 -11.60 8.10
N VAL A 208 -14.02 -10.83 8.91
CA VAL A 208 -14.10 -10.91 10.38
C VAL A 208 -15.17 -9.95 10.90
N ALA A 209 -15.18 -8.72 10.37
CA ALA A 209 -16.17 -7.70 10.70
C ALA A 209 -16.44 -6.83 9.47
N ARG A 210 -17.69 -6.39 9.28
CA ARG A 210 -18.09 -5.46 8.24
C ARG A 210 -18.90 -4.32 8.83
N ALA A 211 -18.73 -3.12 8.30
CA ALA A 211 -19.34 -1.88 8.75
C ALA A 211 -19.19 -1.66 10.27
N ALA A 212 -18.05 -2.08 10.83
CA ALA A 212 -17.76 -1.87 12.24
C ALA A 212 -17.56 -0.38 12.50
N LYS A 213 -18.12 0.13 13.58
CA LYS A 213 -18.06 1.56 13.91
C LYS A 213 -16.65 1.94 14.34
N ALA A 214 -16.17 3.09 13.88
CA ALA A 214 -14.92 3.65 14.38
C ALA A 214 -14.97 3.95 15.89
N TYR A 215 -13.82 3.81 16.55
CA TYR A 215 -13.66 4.07 17.98
C TYR A 215 -13.66 5.58 18.33
N PRO A 216 -14.12 5.95 19.53
CA PRO A 216 -15.21 5.33 20.27
C PRO A 216 -16.57 5.94 19.85
N GLY A 217 -17.49 5.09 19.39
CA GLY A 217 -18.90 5.19 19.74
C GLY A 217 -19.81 6.10 18.90
N THR A 218 -19.48 7.36 18.58
CA THR A 218 -20.39 8.24 17.78
C THR A 218 -19.69 9.48 17.19
N SER A 219 -18.84 9.29 16.18
CA SER A 219 -18.45 10.32 15.19
C SER A 219 -17.95 11.67 15.75
N VAL A 220 -16.64 11.78 15.91
CA VAL A 220 -15.97 13.01 15.48
C VAL A 220 -15.00 12.60 14.38
N TYR A 221 -15.48 12.65 13.13
CA TYR A 221 -14.58 12.73 11.98
C TYR A 221 -13.41 13.63 12.36
N SER A 222 -12.20 13.09 12.32
CA SER A 222 -10.98 13.88 12.51
C SER A 222 -10.15 13.74 11.26
N LYS A 223 -9.75 14.86 10.65
CA LYS A 223 -8.93 14.84 9.43
C LYS A 223 -7.60 14.10 9.62
N THR A 224 -7.13 13.95 10.86
CA THR A 224 -5.86 13.30 11.22
C THR A 224 -6.05 11.89 11.79
N LYS A 225 -7.29 11.39 11.91
CA LYS A 225 -7.58 10.15 12.65
C LYS A 225 -6.90 8.89 12.13
N LEU A 226 -6.49 8.89 10.87
CA LEU A 226 -5.82 7.77 10.23
C LEU A 226 -4.32 8.04 10.03
N SER A 227 -3.74 9.02 10.71
CA SER A 227 -2.37 9.47 10.45
C SER A 227 -1.27 8.61 11.08
N ASN A 228 -1.62 7.72 12.02
CA ASN A 228 -0.68 6.87 12.74
C ASN A 228 -1.09 5.40 12.75
N PHE A 229 -0.07 4.55 12.87
CA PHE A 229 -0.23 3.09 12.98
C PHE A 229 0.67 2.54 14.10
N GLU A 230 0.18 1.60 14.89
CA GLU A 230 0.95 0.92 15.93
C GLU A 230 0.62 -0.57 15.96
N MET A 231 1.67 -1.39 15.98
CA MET A 231 1.63 -2.79 16.36
C MET A 231 2.16 -2.94 17.78
N ARG A 232 1.42 -3.62 18.65
CA ARG A 232 1.79 -3.79 20.06
C ARG A 232 1.69 -5.25 20.50
N TYR A 233 2.82 -5.89 20.75
CA TYR A 233 2.89 -7.25 21.30
C TYR A 233 3.00 -7.17 22.83
N ARG A 234 1.93 -7.56 23.56
CA ARG A 234 1.82 -7.32 25.02
C ARG A 234 1.37 -8.49 25.87
N ASN A 235 0.44 -9.33 25.43
CA ASN A 235 -0.13 -10.38 26.29
C ASN A 235 0.40 -11.78 25.95
N GLY A 236 0.75 -12.06 24.70
CA GLY A 236 1.16 -13.42 24.28
C GLY A 236 2.63 -13.71 24.52
N VAL A 237 2.96 -14.99 24.68
CA VAL A 237 4.34 -15.50 24.73
C VAL A 237 4.56 -16.43 23.55
N GLY A 238 5.62 -16.18 22.80
CA GLY A 238 5.90 -16.81 21.52
C GLY A 238 6.51 -15.82 20.55
N LYS A 239 6.28 -16.06 19.26
CA LYS A 239 6.83 -15.29 18.16
C LYS A 239 5.70 -14.86 17.21
N ILE A 240 5.80 -13.64 16.71
CA ILE A 240 5.07 -13.18 15.53
C ILE A 240 6.09 -12.92 14.44
N ARG A 241 5.89 -13.50 13.27
CA ARG A 241 6.69 -13.23 12.08
C ARG A 241 5.84 -12.42 11.11
N ILE A 242 6.34 -11.26 10.68
CA ILE A 242 5.65 -10.35 9.76
C ILE A 242 6.45 -10.32 8.47
N ASP A 243 5.87 -10.78 7.38
CA ASP A 243 6.53 -10.89 6.08
C ASP A 243 6.31 -9.62 5.26
N GLU A 244 5.14 -8.98 5.39
CA GLU A 244 4.85 -7.74 4.68
C GLU A 244 3.86 -6.85 5.44
N ILE A 245 4.04 -5.53 5.31
CA ILE A 245 3.05 -4.52 5.70
C ILE A 245 2.89 -3.53 4.55
N SER A 246 1.65 -3.28 4.12
CA SER A 246 1.31 -2.15 3.25
C SER A 246 0.21 -1.31 3.90
N ILE A 247 0.33 0.01 3.78
CA ILE A 247 -0.68 0.99 4.18
C ILE A 247 -0.81 1.97 3.02
N ASP A 248 -1.88 1.78 2.28
CA ASP A 248 -2.18 2.53 1.06
C ASP A 248 -3.42 3.41 1.29
N ASP A 249 -3.58 4.46 0.50
CA ASP A 249 -4.83 5.22 0.49
C ASP A 249 -5.98 4.32 0.07
N GLY A 250 -7.05 4.26 0.87
CA GLY A 250 -8.21 3.44 0.54
C GLY A 250 -8.83 3.83 -0.80
N ARG A 251 -8.86 5.14 -1.13
CA ARG A 251 -9.33 5.60 -2.44
C ARG A 251 -8.30 5.22 -3.48
N ARG A 252 -8.76 4.46 -4.47
CA ARG A 252 -8.01 4.35 -5.72
C ARG A 252 -7.86 5.75 -6.29
N ALA A 253 -6.63 6.18 -6.50
CA ALA A 253 -6.39 7.26 -7.43
C ALA A 253 -7.17 6.88 -8.71
N PRO A 254 -7.93 7.81 -9.33
CA PRO A 254 -8.50 7.56 -10.63
C PRO A 254 -7.37 6.96 -11.46
N VAL A 255 -7.56 5.71 -11.90
CA VAL A 255 -6.75 5.20 -12.98
C VAL A 255 -7.07 6.20 -14.07
N ALA A 256 -6.15 7.13 -14.33
CA ALA A 256 -6.29 7.98 -15.49
C ALA A 256 -6.57 6.99 -16.61
N ASP A 257 -7.67 7.16 -17.36
CA ASP A 257 -8.04 6.29 -18.47
C ASP A 257 -6.81 6.24 -19.39
N ASN A 258 -5.90 5.30 -19.11
CA ASN A 258 -4.53 5.40 -19.57
C ASN A 258 -4.63 5.24 -21.07
N ALA A 259 -4.10 6.20 -21.81
CA ALA A 259 -4.33 6.16 -23.24
C ALA A 259 -3.65 4.91 -23.81
N ILE A 260 -4.43 4.07 -24.49
CA ILE A 260 -4.01 2.81 -25.05
C ILE A 260 -3.71 3.03 -26.53
N VAL A 261 -2.59 2.49 -27.01
CA VAL A 261 -2.33 2.38 -28.44
C VAL A 261 -2.76 1.00 -28.92
N ALA A 262 -3.71 0.95 -29.85
CA ALA A 262 -4.21 -0.31 -30.40
C ALA A 262 -4.58 -0.17 -31.89
N PRO A 263 -4.18 -1.10 -32.77
CA PRO A 263 -3.35 -2.28 -32.47
C PRO A 263 -1.89 -1.90 -32.16
N ASN A 264 -1.20 -2.78 -31.43
CA ASN A 264 0.25 -2.74 -31.22
C ASN A 264 0.80 -4.16 -31.45
N PRO A 265 1.46 -4.44 -32.59
CA PRO A 265 2.06 -3.47 -33.50
C PRO A 265 1.07 -2.63 -34.31
N ALA A 266 1.42 -1.36 -34.52
CA ALA A 266 0.66 -0.40 -35.30
C ALA A 266 1.15 -0.35 -36.75
N LYS A 267 0.28 0.13 -37.65
CA LYS A 267 0.62 0.26 -39.07
C LYS A 267 1.55 1.46 -39.30
N ARG A 268 2.40 1.38 -40.33
CA ARG A 268 3.38 2.42 -40.70
C ARG A 268 2.77 3.79 -41.03
N ASP A 269 1.51 3.81 -41.45
CA ASP A 269 0.79 5.00 -41.93
C ASP A 269 -0.20 5.55 -40.90
N ARG A 270 -0.53 4.78 -39.85
CA ARG A 270 -1.55 5.15 -38.87
C ARG A 270 -1.34 4.47 -37.52
N ILE A 271 -1.31 5.29 -36.47
CA ILE A 271 -1.30 4.87 -35.08
C ILE A 271 -2.60 5.34 -34.43
N SER A 272 -3.36 4.44 -33.82
CA SER A 272 -4.61 4.76 -33.13
C SER A 272 -4.38 4.82 -31.62
N LEU A 273 -4.78 5.93 -31.00
CA LEU A 273 -4.65 6.21 -29.57
C LEU A 273 -6.04 6.40 -28.96
N SER A 274 -6.38 5.62 -27.95
CA SER A 274 -7.66 5.69 -27.23
C SER A 274 -7.41 6.09 -25.78
N GLY A 275 -7.88 7.27 -25.36
CA GLY A 275 -7.77 7.76 -23.99
C GLY A 275 -8.67 8.97 -23.78
N LYS A 276 -9.39 9.01 -22.64
CA LYS A 276 -10.19 10.19 -22.31
C LYS A 276 -9.27 11.35 -21.93
N GLY A 277 -9.64 12.55 -22.37
CA GLY A 277 -8.91 13.76 -22.00
C GLY A 277 -7.52 13.91 -22.63
N VAL A 278 -7.14 13.11 -23.63
CA VAL A 278 -5.86 13.33 -24.33
C VAL A 278 -5.91 14.64 -25.13
N ASN A 279 -4.99 15.56 -24.86
CA ASN A 279 -4.86 16.78 -25.64
C ASN A 279 -4.22 16.47 -27.01
N ALA A 280 -5.00 16.47 -28.08
CA ALA A 280 -4.55 16.15 -29.44
C ALA A 280 -3.33 16.99 -29.91
N SER A 281 -3.22 18.25 -29.48
CA SER A 281 -2.13 19.15 -29.84
C SER A 281 -0.80 18.82 -29.16
N SER A 282 -0.84 18.01 -28.10
CA SER A 282 0.33 17.59 -27.31
C SER A 282 0.95 16.28 -27.79
N VAL A 283 0.27 15.53 -28.67
CA VAL A 283 0.74 14.21 -29.14
C VAL A 283 2.01 14.39 -29.98
N ARG A 284 3.06 13.64 -29.65
CA ARG A 284 4.36 13.62 -30.32
C ARG A 284 4.77 12.17 -30.54
N LEU A 285 5.23 11.86 -31.74
CA LEU A 285 5.89 10.58 -32.04
C LEU A 285 7.39 10.78 -32.02
N ILE A 286 8.09 9.94 -31.27
CA ILE A 286 9.53 10.07 -31.00
C ILE A 286 10.20 8.75 -31.36
N ASP A 287 11.27 8.81 -32.16
CA ASP A 287 12.09 7.63 -32.45
C ASP A 287 13.03 7.27 -31.27
N LEU A 288 13.71 6.12 -31.35
CA LEU A 288 14.62 5.68 -30.28
C LEU A 288 15.84 6.60 -30.08
N ASN A 289 16.13 7.50 -31.03
CA ASN A 289 17.19 8.49 -30.92
C ASN A 289 16.68 9.81 -30.28
N GLY A 290 15.43 9.85 -29.82
CA GLY A 290 14.82 11.03 -29.21
C GLY A 290 14.35 12.08 -30.22
N ARG A 291 14.39 11.79 -31.52
CA ARG A 291 13.95 12.74 -32.55
C ARG A 291 12.44 12.69 -32.70
N VAL A 292 11.80 13.85 -32.61
CA VAL A 292 10.37 14.03 -32.86
C VAL A 292 10.10 13.91 -34.36
N LEU A 293 9.26 12.95 -34.75
CA LEU A 293 8.86 12.73 -36.12
C LEU A 293 7.64 13.59 -36.47
N PRO A 294 7.61 14.20 -37.66
CA PRO A 294 6.48 15.00 -38.09
C PRO A 294 5.25 14.12 -38.32
N SER A 295 4.14 14.50 -37.69
CA SER A 295 2.89 13.74 -37.73
C SER A 295 1.69 14.66 -37.55
N LYS A 296 0.54 14.28 -38.14
CA LYS A 296 -0.75 14.95 -37.96
C LYS A 296 -1.63 14.13 -37.03
N THR A 297 -2.10 14.73 -35.94
CA THR A 297 -3.11 14.13 -35.04
C THR A 297 -4.50 14.54 -35.50
N VAL A 298 -5.40 13.57 -35.65
CA VAL A 298 -6.79 13.78 -36.08
C VAL A 298 -7.72 13.13 -35.06
N PRO A 299 -8.68 13.85 -34.48
CA PRO A 299 -9.74 13.23 -33.68
C PRO A 299 -10.62 12.32 -34.57
N GLU A 300 -10.82 11.07 -34.15
CA GLU A 300 -11.72 10.13 -34.84
C GLU A 300 -13.09 10.07 -34.16
N ALA A 301 -13.10 10.05 -32.82
CA ALA A 301 -14.29 9.99 -31.98
C ALA A 301 -13.96 10.56 -30.59
N PRO A 302 -14.96 10.80 -29.72
CA PRO A 302 -14.69 11.16 -28.33
C PRO A 302 -13.74 10.16 -27.66
N GLY A 303 -12.59 10.65 -27.18
CA GLY A 303 -11.56 9.81 -26.55
C GLY A 303 -10.72 8.95 -27.51
N LYS A 304 -10.85 9.14 -28.84
CA LYS A 304 -10.06 8.41 -29.84
C LYS A 304 -9.38 9.36 -30.83
N LEU A 305 -8.06 9.22 -30.94
CA LEU A 305 -7.20 9.98 -31.83
C LEU A 305 -6.50 9.06 -32.83
N SER A 306 -6.26 9.59 -34.02
CA SER A 306 -5.49 8.98 -35.09
C SER A 306 -4.26 9.82 -35.34
N LEU A 307 -3.08 9.23 -35.19
CA LEU A 307 -1.83 9.87 -35.56
C LEU A 307 -1.39 9.36 -36.93
N LYS A 308 -1.21 10.29 -37.88
CA LYS A 308 -0.74 10.02 -39.24
C LYS A 308 0.66 10.61 -39.42
N PRO A 309 1.71 9.79 -39.43
CA PRO A 309 3.06 10.24 -39.79
C PRO A 309 3.06 10.91 -41.17
N LEU A 310 3.84 11.99 -41.35
CA LEU A 310 3.96 12.65 -42.66
C LEU A 310 4.82 11.85 -43.66
N SER A 311 5.53 10.83 -43.18
CA SER A 311 6.29 9.89 -43.98
C SER A 311 6.14 8.48 -43.39
N PRO A 312 6.11 7.41 -44.20
CA PRO A 312 6.01 6.05 -43.69
C PRO A 312 7.10 5.75 -42.66
N LEU A 313 6.69 5.22 -41.52
CA LEU A 313 7.63 4.85 -40.46
C LEU A 313 8.40 3.59 -40.84
N ALA A 314 9.68 3.54 -40.49
CA ALA A 314 10.45 2.31 -40.55
C ALA A 314 9.94 1.32 -39.47
N PRO A 315 10.01 0.00 -39.70
CA PRO A 315 9.73 -0.98 -38.66
C PRO A 315 10.61 -0.75 -37.44
N GLY A 316 10.05 -0.91 -36.24
CA GLY A 316 10.79 -0.72 -35.00
C GLY A 316 9.94 -0.20 -33.85
N ILE A 317 10.63 0.26 -32.82
CA ILE A 317 10.02 0.77 -31.60
C ILE A 317 10.03 2.30 -31.63
N TYR A 318 8.92 2.90 -31.22
CA TYR A 318 8.79 4.34 -31.06
C TYR A 318 8.14 4.66 -29.70
N ILE A 319 8.26 5.91 -29.28
CA ILE A 319 7.59 6.44 -28.11
C ILE A 319 6.52 7.44 -28.57
N LEU A 320 5.29 7.21 -28.14
CA LEU A 320 4.19 8.14 -28.29
C LEU A 320 4.04 8.93 -26.99
N GLN A 321 4.38 10.21 -27.01
CA GLN A 321 4.27 11.11 -25.86
C GLN A 321 3.06 12.03 -26.03
N PHE A 322 2.33 12.31 -24.96
CA PHE A 322 1.18 13.22 -24.96
C PHE A 322 0.90 13.78 -23.56
N GLN A 323 -0.04 14.71 -23.46
CA GLN A 323 -0.54 15.28 -22.22
C GLN A 323 -2.05 15.04 -22.11
N ASN A 324 -2.50 14.74 -20.90
CA ASN A 324 -3.92 14.73 -20.57
C ASN A 324 -4.42 16.17 -20.30
N GLN A 325 -5.73 16.37 -20.25
CA GLN A 325 -6.37 17.66 -19.94
C GLN A 325 -5.90 18.22 -18.59
N ASP A 326 -5.53 17.35 -17.65
CA ASP A 326 -5.00 17.70 -16.34
C ASP A 326 -3.51 18.12 -16.37
N GLY A 327 -2.91 18.23 -17.57
CA GLY A 327 -1.52 18.64 -17.76
C GLY A 327 -0.47 17.55 -17.51
N GLN A 328 -0.88 16.37 -17.03
CA GLN A 328 0.02 15.24 -16.84
C GLN A 328 0.57 14.72 -18.18
N LYS A 329 1.90 14.57 -18.25
CA LYS A 329 2.59 13.98 -19.41
C LYS A 329 2.58 12.45 -19.28
N GLN A 330 2.22 11.77 -20.37
CA GLN A 330 2.29 10.32 -20.47
C GLN A 330 3.13 9.93 -21.69
N ALA A 331 3.67 8.70 -21.66
CA ALA A 331 4.43 8.13 -22.75
C ALA A 331 4.09 6.64 -22.89
N VAL A 332 3.84 6.19 -24.12
CA VAL A 332 3.52 4.79 -24.43
C VAL A 332 4.50 4.29 -25.48
N LYS A 333 5.02 3.08 -25.28
CA LYS A 333 5.89 2.39 -26.24
C LYS A 333 5.03 1.73 -27.31
N ILE A 334 5.34 2.00 -28.57
CA ILE A 334 4.64 1.42 -29.72
C ILE A 334 5.62 0.66 -30.59
N MET A 335 5.18 -0.47 -31.15
CA MET A 335 5.88 -1.21 -32.17
C MET A 335 5.23 -0.92 -33.53
N ILE A 336 6.04 -0.76 -34.57
CA ILE A 336 5.61 -0.56 -35.95
C ILE A 336 6.09 -1.75 -36.77
N GLU A 337 5.20 -2.33 -37.57
CA GLU A 337 5.48 -3.43 -38.52
C GLU A 337 5.57 -2.97 -39.97
#